data_AF-A0A1I8NWW3-F1
#
_entry.id   AF-A0A1I8NWW3-F1
#
_cell.length_a   1.000
_cell.length_b   1.000
_cell.length_c   1.000
_cell.angle_alpha   90.00
_cell.angle_beta   90.00
_cell.angle_gamma   90.00
#
_symmetry.space_group_name_H-M   'P 1'
#
loop_
_entity.id
_entity.type
_entity.pdbx_description
1 polymer ?
#
loop_
_entity_poly.entity_id
_entity_poly.type
_entity_poly.pdbx_seq_one_letter_code
_entity_poly.pdbx_strand_id
1 'polypeptide(L)'
;MKTLVLVLLGLAIHLALVSASPLRHSSFDLVESRATGDVKFYLYTRDNANTAQELFINNEDSVKKSHFEKSRPTRIIIHGWGGSYTSTPNKPIREAYLSKDNYNIISVDWNAYSKLNYVSARAKVPVVGEDVAEFVDFLNAKFGMSFSNLVVIGHSLGAHVAGYCGKRVKRGTLAAIVGLDPAYPMYSYENPETRLASTDAKYVQTIQTNGNVKGFLKPIGTASI
;
A
#
# COMPACT_ATOMS: atom_id res chain seq x y z
N MET A 1 -50.45 -49.18 43.88
CA MET A 1 -49.54 -48.14 44.40
C MET A 1 -48.78 -47.59 43.19
N LYS A 2 -48.87 -46.32 42.75
CA LYS A 2 -48.66 -45.02 43.48
C LYS A 2 -47.31 -45.08 44.22
N THR A 3 -46.22 -44.34 43.94
CA THR A 3 -45.98 -42.91 43.53
C THR A 3 -44.47 -42.77 43.18
N LEU A 4 -43.91 -41.90 42.30
CA LEU A 4 -44.39 -41.04 41.21
C LEU A 4 -43.18 -40.38 40.46
N VAL A 5 -42.98 -40.69 39.16
CA VAL A 5 -42.56 -39.83 37.99
C VAL A 5 -41.40 -38.80 38.09
N LEU A 6 -40.67 -38.60 36.96
CA LEU A 6 -39.63 -37.59 36.63
C LEU A 6 -38.21 -37.84 37.25
N VAL A 7 -37.07 -37.70 36.56
CA VAL A 7 -36.74 -37.23 35.18
C VAL A 7 -35.72 -38.18 34.51
N LEU A 8 -35.95 -38.52 33.24
CA LEU A 8 -34.92 -38.99 32.28
C LEU A 8 -34.91 -38.03 31.09
N LEU A 9 -33.82 -38.05 30.29
CA LEU A 9 -33.42 -37.11 29.24
C LEU A 9 -32.75 -35.81 29.73
N GLY A 10 -31.43 -35.76 29.51
CA GLY A 10 -30.58 -34.58 29.68
C GLY A 10 -29.39 -34.58 28.70
N LEU A 11 -29.56 -35.19 27.51
CA LEU A 11 -28.52 -35.28 26.49
C LEU A 11 -29.10 -35.30 25.07
N ALA A 12 -29.51 -34.14 24.55
CA ALA A 12 -29.61 -33.83 23.11
C ALA A 12 -30.17 -32.41 22.91
N ILE A 13 -29.72 -31.74 21.83
CA ILE A 13 -30.33 -30.55 21.21
C ILE A 13 -30.38 -29.28 22.08
N HIS A 14 -29.39 -28.41 21.87
CA HIS A 14 -29.63 -26.97 21.80
C HIS A 14 -29.18 -26.48 20.42
N LEU A 15 -30.07 -26.61 19.45
CA LEU A 15 -29.93 -26.02 18.13
C LEU A 15 -30.71 -24.70 18.09
N ALA A 16 -30.08 -23.66 17.56
CA ALA A 16 -30.68 -22.47 16.97
C ALA A 16 -31.91 -21.82 17.66
N LEU A 17 -31.68 -20.65 18.29
CA LEU A 17 -32.48 -19.44 18.05
C LEU A 17 -31.80 -18.20 18.69
N VAL A 18 -30.71 -17.74 18.07
CA VAL A 18 -30.32 -16.33 18.13
C VAL A 18 -30.66 -15.75 16.78
N SER A 19 -31.57 -14.79 16.73
CA SER A 19 -31.98 -14.15 15.49
C SER A 19 -30.80 -13.38 14.89
N ALA A 20 -30.23 -13.91 13.82
CA ALA A 20 -29.25 -13.22 13.01
C ALA A 20 -29.94 -12.09 12.22
N SER A 21 -30.18 -10.97 12.88
CA SER A 21 -30.46 -9.71 12.20
C SER A 21 -29.27 -9.41 11.28
N PRO A 22 -29.47 -9.26 9.96
CA PRO A 22 -28.35 -9.01 9.06
C PRO A 22 -27.75 -7.64 9.39
N LEU A 23 -26.48 -7.64 9.82
CA LEU A 23 -25.68 -6.41 9.92
C LEU A 23 -25.42 -5.87 8.52
N ARG A 24 -26.41 -5.15 7.99
CA ARG A 24 -26.36 -4.33 6.79
C ARG A 24 -25.42 -3.16 7.07
N HIS A 25 -24.11 -3.45 7.06
CA HIS A 25 -23.07 -2.44 7.13
C HIS A 25 -23.32 -1.45 5.99
N SER A 26 -23.65 -0.22 6.36
CA SER A 26 -23.90 0.80 5.37
C SER A 26 -22.55 1.20 4.77
N SER A 27 -22.50 1.44 3.47
CA SER A 27 -21.32 2.00 2.81
C SER A 27 -21.04 3.46 3.19
N PHE A 28 -21.77 4.01 4.16
CA PHE A 28 -21.63 5.37 4.67
C PHE A 28 -20.78 5.44 5.95
N ASP A 29 -20.70 4.35 6.73
CA ASP A 29 -19.93 4.29 7.99
C ASP A 29 -18.40 4.14 7.79
N LEU A 30 -17.93 4.12 6.54
CA LEU A 30 -16.50 4.05 6.17
C LEU A 30 -15.89 5.40 5.75
N VAL A 31 -16.64 6.50 5.89
CA VAL A 31 -16.25 7.84 5.42
C VAL A 31 -16.09 8.84 6.59
N GLU A 32 -16.31 8.43 7.83
CA GLU A 32 -15.85 9.20 9.00
C GLU A 32 -14.32 9.13 9.13
N SER A 33 -13.67 10.20 8.66
CA SER A 33 -12.29 10.59 8.98
C SER A 33 -11.24 9.46 9.02
N ARG A 34 -10.84 8.97 7.82
CA ARG A 34 -9.44 8.54 7.66
C ARG A 34 -8.55 9.76 7.90
N ALA A 35 -8.03 9.87 9.12
CA ALA A 35 -6.88 10.69 9.41
C ALA A 35 -5.68 10.06 8.68
N THR A 36 -5.41 10.53 7.46
CA THR A 36 -4.25 10.15 6.65
C THR A 36 -2.90 10.53 7.28
N GLY A 37 -2.89 11.14 8.48
CA GLY A 37 -1.72 11.64 9.18
C GLY A 37 -0.64 10.59 9.56
N ASP A 38 -0.96 9.30 9.49
CA ASP A 38 0.01 8.20 9.67
C ASP A 38 0.77 7.84 8.37
N VAL A 39 0.31 8.30 7.19
CA VAL A 39 0.94 8.06 5.88
C VAL A 39 1.20 9.39 5.17
N LYS A 40 2.48 9.73 5.00
CA LYS A 40 2.92 11.06 4.55
C LYS A 40 3.61 10.99 3.19
N PHE A 41 3.44 12.05 2.39
CA PHE A 41 3.93 12.09 1.01
C PHE A 41 4.93 13.24 0.85
N TYR A 42 6.22 12.89 0.77
CA TYR A 42 7.32 13.85 0.70
C TYR A 42 7.80 14.04 -0.73
N LEU A 43 7.45 15.17 -1.34
CA LEU A 43 7.89 15.57 -2.67
C LEU A 43 9.32 16.09 -2.67
N TYR A 44 10.09 15.61 -3.64
CA TYR A 44 11.38 16.11 -4.04
C TYR A 44 11.43 16.26 -5.57
N THR A 45 12.00 17.36 -6.00
CA THR A 45 12.36 17.65 -7.40
C THR A 45 13.81 18.13 -7.43
N ARG A 46 14.35 18.51 -8.59
CA ARG A 46 15.66 19.18 -8.65
C ARG A 46 15.67 20.50 -7.87
N ASP A 47 14.55 21.20 -7.90
CA ASP A 47 14.35 22.53 -7.31
C ASP A 47 14.37 22.47 -5.76
N ASN A 48 14.12 21.29 -5.17
CA ASN A 48 14.14 21.06 -3.72
C ASN A 48 14.79 19.72 -3.31
N ALA A 49 15.86 19.29 -4.00
CA ALA A 49 16.40 17.93 -3.90
C ALA A 49 16.78 17.44 -2.48
N ASN A 50 17.13 18.37 -1.58
CA ASN A 50 17.54 18.08 -0.20
C ASN A 50 16.44 18.35 0.86
N THR A 51 15.40 19.12 0.52
CA THR A 51 14.38 19.59 1.47
C THR A 51 13.00 19.20 0.98
N ALA A 52 12.38 18.23 1.64
CA ALA A 52 11.07 17.73 1.25
C ALA A 52 9.97 18.81 1.34
N GLN A 53 8.99 18.74 0.45
CA GLN A 53 7.71 19.41 0.59
C GLN A 53 6.65 18.35 0.90
N GLU A 54 5.96 18.46 2.04
CA GLU A 54 4.90 17.52 2.41
C GLU A 54 3.61 17.83 1.63
N LEU A 55 3.10 16.83 0.93
CA LEU A 55 1.85 16.88 0.17
C LEU A 55 0.76 16.14 0.94
N PHE A 56 -0.44 16.73 1.01
CA PHE A 56 -1.56 16.14 1.74
C PHE A 56 -2.70 15.78 0.79
N ILE A 57 -3.26 14.59 0.96
CA ILE A 57 -4.45 14.12 0.24
C ILE A 57 -5.58 15.14 0.42
N ASN A 58 -6.31 15.44 -0.66
CA ASN A 58 -7.42 16.41 -0.70
C ASN A 58 -7.05 17.88 -0.35
N ASN A 59 -5.77 18.20 -0.13
CA ASN A 59 -5.28 19.57 0.08
C ASN A 59 -4.58 20.08 -1.19
N GLU A 60 -5.35 20.70 -2.09
CA GLU A 60 -4.79 21.25 -3.33
C GLU A 60 -3.72 22.32 -3.11
N ASP A 61 -3.82 23.08 -2.01
CA ASP A 61 -2.87 24.14 -1.67
C ASP A 61 -1.47 23.60 -1.40
N SER A 62 -1.36 22.43 -0.76
CA SER A 62 -0.07 21.77 -0.51
C SER A 62 0.68 21.44 -1.80
N VAL A 63 -0.05 21.05 -2.85
CA VAL A 63 0.52 20.75 -4.18
C VAL A 63 0.80 22.04 -4.95
N LYS A 64 -0.14 23.01 -4.96
CA LYS A 64 0.01 24.31 -5.66
C LYS A 64 1.17 25.16 -5.13
N LYS A 65 1.52 25.00 -3.85
CA LYS A 65 2.65 25.69 -3.19
C LYS A 65 3.97 24.88 -3.22
N SER A 66 3.97 23.74 -3.90
CA SER A 66 5.14 22.86 -4.06
C SER A 66 5.77 22.98 -5.45
N HIS A 67 6.89 22.29 -5.70
CA HIS A 67 7.51 22.16 -7.02
C HIS A 67 6.88 21.06 -7.90
N PHE A 68 5.70 20.52 -7.54
CA PHE A 68 5.04 19.50 -8.34
C PHE A 68 4.67 20.01 -9.72
N GLU A 69 5.13 19.33 -10.77
CA GLU A 69 4.84 19.69 -12.16
C GLU A 69 4.24 18.48 -12.89
N LYS A 70 2.97 18.60 -13.31
CA LYS A 70 2.17 17.51 -13.91
C LYS A 70 2.76 16.90 -15.19
N SER A 71 3.58 17.66 -15.93
CA SER A 71 4.27 17.21 -17.15
C SER A 71 5.56 16.43 -16.86
N ARG A 72 6.12 16.54 -15.65
CA ARG A 72 7.29 15.75 -15.23
C ARG A 72 6.86 14.30 -14.93
N PRO A 73 7.67 13.28 -15.27
CA PRO A 73 7.42 11.90 -14.86
C PRO A 73 7.39 11.76 -13.32
N THR A 74 6.48 10.95 -12.79
CA THR A 74 6.35 10.74 -11.33
C THR A 74 6.90 9.39 -10.90
N ARG A 75 7.71 9.36 -9.84
CA ARG A 75 8.18 8.14 -9.18
C ARG A 75 7.77 8.20 -7.71
N ILE A 76 7.00 7.22 -7.27
CA ILE A 76 6.66 7.05 -5.85
C ILE A 76 7.61 6.00 -5.28
N ILE A 77 8.23 6.25 -4.13
CA ILE A 77 9.15 5.32 -3.47
C ILE A 77 8.64 5.00 -2.07
N ILE A 78 8.59 3.71 -1.72
CA ILE A 78 7.96 3.20 -0.50
C ILE A 78 8.96 2.31 0.26
N HIS A 79 9.28 2.67 1.51
CA HIS A 79 10.18 1.88 2.35
C HIS A 79 9.52 0.59 2.87
N GLY A 80 10.35 -0.29 3.43
CA GLY A 80 9.93 -1.54 4.06
C GLY A 80 9.65 -1.42 5.55
N TRP A 81 9.56 -2.60 6.20
CA TRP A 81 9.45 -2.75 7.65
C TRP A 81 10.60 -2.05 8.40
N GLY A 82 10.31 -1.39 9.53
CA GLY A 82 11.28 -0.64 10.34
C GLY A 82 11.81 0.65 9.72
N GLY A 83 11.50 0.96 8.46
CA GLY A 83 12.02 2.13 7.73
C GLY A 83 11.15 3.38 7.83
N SER A 84 11.60 4.43 7.14
CA SER A 84 10.98 5.74 6.95
C SER A 84 11.27 6.27 5.52
N TYR A 85 10.70 7.42 5.14
CA TYR A 85 10.99 8.08 3.86
C TYR A 85 12.47 8.49 3.66
N THR A 86 13.26 8.61 4.73
CA THR A 86 14.71 8.86 4.66
C THR A 86 15.54 7.57 4.58
N SER A 87 14.95 6.42 4.88
CA SER A 87 15.63 5.13 4.89
C SER A 87 15.89 4.60 3.48
N THR A 88 17.01 3.91 3.31
CA THR A 88 17.33 3.14 2.09
C THR A 88 16.16 2.19 1.75
N PRO A 89 15.70 2.12 0.48
CA PRO A 89 16.35 2.68 -0.70
C PRO A 89 15.87 4.08 -1.15
N ASN A 90 15.03 4.80 -0.37
CA ASN A 90 14.43 6.07 -0.80
C ASN A 90 15.45 7.12 -1.25
N LYS A 91 16.40 7.48 -0.37
CA LYS A 91 17.39 8.52 -0.66
C LYS A 91 18.26 8.17 -1.89
N PRO A 92 18.92 7.00 -1.98
CA PRO A 92 19.71 6.65 -3.16
C PRO A 92 18.91 6.63 -4.48
N ILE A 93 17.69 6.09 -4.48
CA ILE A 93 16.85 6.04 -5.69
C ILE A 93 16.41 7.46 -6.11
N ARG A 94 16.03 8.31 -5.15
CA ARG A 94 15.72 9.72 -5.40
C ARG A 94 16.89 10.44 -6.04
N GLU A 95 18.08 10.33 -5.45
CA GLU A 95 19.30 10.99 -5.96
C GLU A 95 19.66 10.47 -7.35
N ALA A 96 19.53 9.17 -7.60
CA ALA A 96 19.75 8.58 -8.92
C ALA A 96 18.80 9.19 -9.98
N TYR A 97 17.49 9.27 -9.72
CA TYR A 97 16.56 9.88 -10.68
C TYR A 97 16.80 11.37 -10.89
N LEU A 98 16.98 12.16 -9.82
CA LEU A 98 17.22 13.60 -9.91
C LEU A 98 18.56 13.93 -10.57
N SER A 99 19.55 13.02 -10.53
CA SER A 99 20.80 13.17 -11.30
C SER A 99 20.59 13.05 -12.82
N LYS A 100 19.51 12.40 -13.27
CA LYS A 100 19.25 12.11 -14.70
C LYS A 100 18.27 13.08 -15.34
N ASP A 101 17.06 13.25 -14.80
CA ASP A 101 16.07 14.16 -15.39
C ASP A 101 15.17 14.88 -14.36
N ASN A 102 14.27 15.72 -14.85
CA ASN A 102 13.27 16.46 -14.08
C ASN A 102 12.11 15.54 -13.70
N TYR A 103 12.16 14.95 -12.51
CA TYR A 103 11.12 14.08 -11.96
C TYR A 103 10.35 14.75 -10.82
N ASN A 104 9.09 14.33 -10.64
CA ASN A 104 8.44 14.39 -9.33
C ASN A 104 8.80 13.10 -8.57
N ILE A 105 9.66 13.17 -7.56
CA ILE A 105 9.98 12.02 -6.69
C ILE A 105 9.19 12.17 -5.38
N ILE A 106 8.35 11.20 -5.06
CA ILE A 106 7.51 11.24 -3.87
C ILE A 106 7.90 10.06 -2.97
N SER A 107 8.57 10.34 -1.85
CA SER A 107 8.89 9.34 -0.84
C SER A 107 7.71 9.20 0.13
N VAL A 108 7.16 8.00 0.25
CA VAL A 108 6.08 7.69 1.20
C VAL A 108 6.68 7.34 2.55
N ASP A 109 6.29 8.07 3.60
CA ASP A 109 6.53 7.67 4.98
C ASP A 109 5.29 6.97 5.54
N TRP A 110 5.45 5.73 5.99
CA TRP A 110 4.44 5.00 6.75
C TRP A 110 5.04 4.45 8.06
N ASN A 111 6.08 5.11 8.59
CA ASN A 111 6.81 4.71 9.80
C ASN A 111 5.90 4.52 11.03
N ALA A 112 4.79 5.25 11.12
CA ALA A 112 3.77 5.07 12.16
C ALA A 112 3.33 3.60 12.29
N TYR A 113 3.21 2.89 11.17
CA TYR A 113 2.89 1.46 11.13
C TYR A 113 4.09 0.56 10.86
N SER A 114 5.08 1.00 10.07
CA SER A 114 6.23 0.17 9.69
C SER A 114 7.12 -0.19 10.89
N LYS A 115 7.16 0.64 11.94
CA LYS A 115 7.95 0.43 13.16
C LYS A 115 7.34 -0.58 14.14
N LEU A 116 6.10 -1.01 13.90
CA LEU A 116 5.45 -2.04 14.72
C LEU A 116 6.15 -3.40 14.54
N ASN A 117 5.83 -4.38 15.39
CA ASN A 117 6.27 -5.76 15.14
C ASN A 117 5.82 -6.23 13.74
N TYR A 118 6.55 -7.19 13.15
CA TYR A 118 6.34 -7.58 11.74
C TYR A 118 4.88 -7.96 11.41
N VAL A 119 4.20 -8.69 12.30
CA VAL A 119 2.80 -9.11 12.11
C VAL A 119 1.88 -7.89 12.02
N SER A 120 1.99 -6.95 12.97
CA SER A 120 1.21 -5.72 12.99
C SER A 120 1.53 -4.78 11.82
N ALA A 121 2.81 -4.66 11.43
CA ALA A 121 3.21 -3.87 10.26
C ALA A 121 2.66 -4.47 8.96
N ARG A 122 2.76 -5.80 8.78
CA ARG A 122 2.18 -6.54 7.64
C ARG A 122 0.66 -6.40 7.58
N ALA A 123 -0.02 -6.37 8.72
CA ALA A 123 -1.47 -6.15 8.79
C ALA A 123 -1.90 -4.75 8.31
N LYS A 124 -1.00 -3.75 8.36
CA LYS A 124 -1.27 -2.37 7.91
C LYS A 124 -0.95 -2.13 6.42
N VAL A 125 -0.22 -3.03 5.75
CA VAL A 125 0.10 -2.91 4.32
C VAL A 125 -1.11 -2.60 3.40
N PRO A 126 -2.29 -3.24 3.57
CA PRO A 126 -3.45 -2.96 2.71
C PRO A 126 -3.96 -1.53 2.82
N VAL A 127 -4.10 -1.00 4.04
CA VAL A 127 -4.60 0.37 4.29
C VAL A 127 -3.59 1.41 3.78
N VAL A 128 -2.29 1.22 4.02
CA VAL A 128 -1.26 2.13 3.45
C VAL A 128 -1.31 2.12 1.92
N GLY A 129 -1.51 0.96 1.28
CA GLY A 129 -1.63 0.89 -0.18
C GLY A 129 -2.88 1.58 -0.72
N GLU A 130 -3.99 1.54 0.01
CA GLU A 130 -5.21 2.32 -0.29
C GLU A 130 -4.97 3.83 -0.17
N ASP A 131 -4.27 4.29 0.88
CA ASP A 131 -3.96 5.71 1.07
C ASP A 131 -3.03 6.23 -0.04
N VAL A 132 -2.05 5.43 -0.49
CA VAL A 132 -1.21 5.75 -1.65
C VAL A 132 -2.02 5.76 -2.96
N ALA A 133 -3.01 4.87 -3.11
CA ALA A 133 -3.92 4.91 -4.26
C ALA A 133 -4.81 6.17 -4.26
N GLU A 134 -5.37 6.57 -3.11
CA GLU A 134 -6.16 7.80 -2.98
C GLU A 134 -5.31 9.03 -3.33
N PHE A 135 -4.07 9.09 -2.84
CA PHE A 135 -3.12 10.15 -3.18
C PHE A 135 -2.82 10.24 -4.68
N VAL A 136 -2.60 9.09 -5.34
CA VAL A 136 -2.39 9.02 -6.80
C VAL A 136 -3.63 9.46 -7.57
N ASP A 137 -4.82 8.99 -7.18
CA ASP A 137 -6.09 9.40 -7.78
C ASP A 137 -6.36 10.90 -7.57
N PHE A 138 -6.02 11.47 -6.42
CA PHE A 138 -6.09 12.90 -6.12
C PHE A 138 -5.16 13.72 -7.04
N LEU A 139 -3.89 13.33 -7.18
CA LEU A 139 -2.94 14.00 -8.09
C LEU A 139 -3.39 13.92 -9.56
N ASN A 140 -3.97 12.79 -9.99
CA ASN A 140 -4.56 12.69 -11.32
C ASN A 140 -5.80 13.60 -11.47
N ALA A 141 -6.75 13.53 -10.53
CA ALA A 141 -8.03 14.23 -10.60
C ALA A 141 -7.89 15.76 -10.57
N LYS A 142 -6.98 16.28 -9.74
CA LYS A 142 -6.84 17.72 -9.47
C LYS A 142 -5.71 18.39 -10.24
N PHE A 143 -4.65 17.65 -10.56
CA PHE A 143 -3.45 18.20 -11.21
C PHE A 143 -3.16 17.61 -12.58
N GLY A 144 -3.93 16.61 -13.04
CA GLY A 144 -3.75 16.01 -14.36
C GLY A 144 -2.48 15.14 -14.48
N MET A 145 -1.94 14.65 -13.36
CA MET A 145 -0.81 13.72 -13.36
C MET A 145 -1.13 12.47 -14.20
N SER A 146 -0.30 12.14 -15.18
CA SER A 146 -0.57 10.99 -16.05
C SER A 146 -0.14 9.67 -15.42
N PHE A 147 -1.08 8.72 -15.36
CA PHE A 147 -0.80 7.31 -15.06
C PHE A 147 0.18 6.66 -16.03
N SER A 148 0.28 7.14 -17.29
CA SER A 148 1.14 6.56 -18.34
C SER A 148 2.65 6.68 -18.06
N ASN A 149 3.06 7.53 -17.12
CA ASN A 149 4.44 7.66 -16.68
C ASN A 149 4.56 7.73 -15.14
N LEU A 150 3.62 7.09 -14.44
CA LEU A 150 3.68 6.88 -13.00
C LEU A 150 4.28 5.49 -12.72
N VAL A 151 5.39 5.47 -11.99
CA VAL A 151 6.01 4.23 -11.49
C VAL A 151 6.03 4.25 -9.98
N VAL A 152 5.59 3.15 -9.36
CA VAL A 152 5.62 2.97 -7.90
C VAL A 152 6.69 1.94 -7.55
N ILE A 153 7.62 2.31 -6.68
CA ILE A 153 8.81 1.53 -6.33
C ILE A 153 8.71 1.19 -4.84
N GLY A 154 8.62 -0.09 -4.51
CA GLY A 154 8.42 -0.54 -3.13
C GLY A 154 9.47 -1.55 -2.71
N HIS A 155 10.02 -1.39 -1.50
CA HIS A 155 11.01 -2.32 -0.93
C HIS A 155 10.43 -3.17 0.20
N SER A 156 10.72 -4.48 0.23
CA SER A 156 10.25 -5.39 1.29
C SER A 156 8.72 -5.30 1.46
N LEU A 157 8.17 -5.03 2.65
CA LEU A 157 6.73 -4.77 2.84
C LEU A 157 6.19 -3.64 1.94
N GLY A 158 7.01 -2.63 1.62
CA GLY A 158 6.67 -1.55 0.70
C GLY A 158 6.40 -2.02 -0.74
N ALA A 159 6.95 -3.16 -1.17
CA ALA A 159 6.62 -3.76 -2.46
C ALA A 159 5.14 -4.21 -2.50
N HIS A 160 4.62 -4.70 -1.38
CA HIS A 160 3.22 -5.10 -1.24
C HIS A 160 2.31 -3.88 -1.11
N VAL A 161 2.76 -2.80 -0.44
CA VAL A 161 2.07 -1.50 -0.46
C VAL A 161 1.93 -0.98 -1.89
N ALA A 162 2.98 -1.07 -2.71
CA ALA A 162 2.93 -0.71 -4.13
C ALA A 162 1.93 -1.57 -4.93
N GLY A 163 1.88 -2.88 -4.67
CA GLY A 163 0.88 -3.78 -5.25
C GLY A 163 -0.56 -3.42 -4.85
N TYR A 164 -0.81 -3.13 -3.57
CA TYR A 164 -2.10 -2.63 -3.10
C TYR A 164 -2.48 -1.27 -3.70
N CYS A 165 -1.52 -0.36 -3.91
CA CYS A 165 -1.77 0.88 -4.65
C CYS A 165 -2.27 0.57 -6.07
N GLY A 166 -1.55 -0.29 -6.82
CA GLY A 166 -1.94 -0.71 -8.16
C GLY A 166 -3.31 -1.37 -8.26
N LYS A 167 -3.67 -2.20 -7.28
CA LYS A 167 -5.00 -2.84 -7.16
C LYS A 167 -6.13 -1.87 -6.84
N ARG A 168 -5.85 -0.69 -6.25
CA ARG A 168 -6.88 0.17 -5.64
C ARG A 168 -7.03 1.55 -6.25
N VAL A 169 -6.13 1.98 -7.15
CA VAL A 169 -6.33 3.17 -7.98
C VAL A 169 -7.57 3.01 -8.87
N LYS A 170 -8.42 4.03 -8.93
CA LYS A 170 -9.72 4.00 -9.62
C LYS A 170 -9.71 4.74 -10.94
N ARG A 171 -8.72 5.61 -11.16
CA ARG A 171 -8.69 6.56 -12.31
C ARG A 171 -7.78 6.14 -13.45
N GLY A 172 -7.11 4.99 -13.35
CA GLY A 172 -6.25 4.44 -14.40
C GLY A 172 -5.40 3.28 -13.91
N THR A 173 -4.59 2.73 -14.81
CA THR A 173 -3.61 1.68 -14.50
C THR A 173 -2.21 2.28 -14.45
N LEU A 174 -1.45 2.01 -13.38
CA LEU A 174 -0.06 2.43 -13.22
C LEU A 174 0.80 1.98 -14.42
N ALA A 175 1.77 2.80 -14.84
CA ALA A 175 2.67 2.43 -15.92
C ALA A 175 3.57 1.26 -15.52
N ALA A 176 4.14 1.32 -14.31
CA ALA A 176 4.86 0.18 -13.76
C ALA A 176 4.87 0.13 -12.22
N ILE A 177 5.10 -1.06 -11.67
CA ILE A 177 5.58 -1.25 -10.31
C ILE A 177 6.96 -1.90 -10.33
N VAL A 178 7.86 -1.46 -9.45
CA VAL A 178 9.15 -2.11 -9.19
C VAL A 178 9.20 -2.59 -7.74
N GLY A 179 9.13 -3.91 -7.54
CA GLY A 179 9.25 -4.56 -6.24
C GLY A 179 10.70 -4.93 -5.93
N LEU A 180 11.34 -4.20 -5.02
CA LEU A 180 12.71 -4.43 -4.57
C LEU A 180 12.70 -5.39 -3.37
N ASP A 181 13.22 -6.60 -3.56
CA ASP A 181 13.18 -7.72 -2.62
C ASP A 181 11.84 -7.85 -1.88
N PRO A 182 10.72 -8.16 -2.58
CA PRO A 182 9.40 -8.23 -1.97
C PRO A 182 9.38 -9.24 -0.81
N ALA A 183 8.81 -8.85 0.33
CA ALA A 183 8.89 -9.64 1.55
C ALA A 183 8.05 -10.94 1.46
N TYR A 184 8.67 -12.09 1.67
CA TYR A 184 8.00 -13.39 1.64
C TYR A 184 7.20 -13.75 2.92
N PRO A 185 7.68 -13.49 4.15
CA PRO A 185 6.99 -13.95 5.35
C PRO A 185 5.55 -13.41 5.46
N MET A 186 4.59 -14.32 5.72
CA MET A 186 3.15 -14.04 5.75
C MET A 186 2.51 -13.63 4.41
N TYR A 187 3.13 -13.97 3.28
CA TYR A 187 2.52 -13.92 1.96
C TYR A 187 2.59 -15.29 1.28
N SER A 188 1.72 -15.53 0.30
CA SER A 188 1.64 -16.80 -0.45
C SER A 188 1.78 -16.55 -1.94
N TYR A 189 2.39 -17.51 -2.65
CA TYR A 189 2.38 -17.55 -4.11
C TYR A 189 0.94 -17.62 -4.63
N GLU A 190 0.08 -18.41 -4.00
CA GLU A 190 -1.29 -18.69 -4.47
C GLU A 190 -2.30 -17.55 -4.23
N ASN A 191 -1.94 -16.52 -3.45
CA ASN A 191 -2.87 -15.44 -3.06
C ASN A 191 -2.45 -14.06 -3.62
N PRO A 192 -2.43 -13.86 -4.96
CA PRO A 192 -1.99 -12.61 -5.60
C PRO A 192 -2.74 -11.36 -5.10
N GLU A 193 -4.01 -11.50 -4.73
CA GLU A 193 -4.85 -10.43 -4.16
C GLU A 193 -4.30 -9.83 -2.85
N THR A 194 -3.41 -10.57 -2.17
CA THR A 194 -2.85 -10.16 -0.87
C THR A 194 -1.42 -9.64 -0.94
N ARG A 195 -0.80 -9.60 -2.14
CA ARG A 195 0.62 -9.26 -2.34
C ARG A 195 0.81 -8.38 -3.58
N LEU A 196 2.05 -8.00 -3.87
CA LEU A 196 2.44 -7.60 -5.22
C LEU A 196 2.24 -8.75 -6.20
N ALA A 197 1.60 -8.48 -7.34
CA ALA A 197 1.37 -9.42 -8.44
C ALA A 197 1.63 -8.77 -9.81
N SER A 198 1.84 -9.60 -10.83
CA SER A 198 2.07 -9.17 -12.23
C SER A 198 0.95 -8.34 -12.85
N THR A 199 -0.25 -8.38 -12.27
CA THR A 199 -1.47 -7.69 -12.70
C THR A 199 -1.62 -6.27 -12.14
N ASP A 200 -0.77 -5.86 -11.20
CA ASP A 200 -0.99 -4.63 -10.40
C ASP A 200 -0.61 -3.34 -11.16
N ALA A 201 0.02 -3.46 -12.32
CA ALA A 201 0.35 -2.37 -13.24
C ALA A 201 0.45 -2.90 -14.67
N LYS A 202 0.62 -2.02 -15.67
CA LYS A 202 0.89 -2.45 -17.06
C LYS A 202 2.18 -3.27 -17.18
N TYR A 203 3.13 -3.05 -16.29
CA TYR A 203 4.37 -3.83 -16.17
C TYR A 203 4.79 -3.90 -14.70
N VAL A 204 5.10 -5.10 -14.21
CA VAL A 204 5.59 -5.29 -12.84
C VAL A 204 6.94 -5.99 -12.89
N GLN A 205 7.99 -5.29 -12.46
CA GLN A 205 9.29 -5.91 -12.28
C GLN A 205 9.53 -6.20 -10.80
N THR A 206 10.08 -7.36 -10.49
CA THR A 206 10.68 -7.62 -9.18
C THR A 206 12.17 -7.85 -9.31
N ILE A 207 12.90 -7.50 -8.25
CA ILE A 207 14.33 -7.80 -8.11
C ILE A 207 14.48 -8.58 -6.80
N GLN A 208 14.96 -9.81 -6.87
CA GLN A 208 15.09 -10.74 -5.77
C GLN A 208 16.55 -10.77 -5.28
N THR A 209 16.81 -10.33 -4.04
CA THR A 209 18.19 -10.26 -3.51
C THR A 209 18.38 -11.01 -2.20
N ASN A 210 17.30 -11.43 -1.53
CA ASN A 210 17.32 -12.24 -0.32
C ASN A 210 16.30 -13.39 -0.37
N GLY A 211 16.14 -13.96 -1.56
CA GLY A 211 15.20 -15.03 -1.86
C GLY A 211 15.36 -16.23 -0.91
N ASN A 212 14.24 -16.85 -0.55
CA ASN A 212 14.16 -18.02 0.35
C ASN A 212 14.54 -17.76 1.82
N VAL A 213 14.98 -16.56 2.20
CA VAL A 213 15.24 -16.16 3.60
C VAL A 213 14.30 -15.04 4.05
N LYS A 214 14.21 -13.96 3.28
CA LYS A 214 13.29 -12.83 3.54
C LYS A 214 12.51 -12.38 2.31
N GLY A 215 13.07 -12.57 1.12
CA GLY A 215 12.44 -12.28 -0.17
C GLY A 215 11.78 -13.51 -0.80
N PHE A 216 10.90 -13.28 -1.77
CA PHE A 216 10.40 -14.34 -2.66
C PHE A 216 11.56 -14.98 -3.46
N LEU A 217 11.48 -16.29 -3.73
CA LEU A 217 12.47 -17.00 -4.56
C LEU A 217 12.01 -17.13 -6.02
N LYS A 218 10.72 -17.46 -6.23
CA LYS A 218 10.15 -17.58 -7.59
C LYS A 218 9.59 -16.23 -8.06
N PRO A 219 9.47 -16.01 -9.38
CA PRO A 219 8.86 -14.80 -9.93
C PRO A 219 7.45 -14.51 -9.39
N ILE A 220 7.16 -13.23 -9.16
CA ILE A 220 5.80 -12.75 -8.82
C ILE A 220 5.35 -11.53 -9.65
N GLY A 221 6.23 -11.00 -10.51
CA GLY A 221 5.96 -9.91 -11.45
C GLY A 221 5.82 -10.39 -12.89
N THR A 222 5.65 -9.45 -13.82
CA THR A 222 5.78 -9.67 -15.28
C THR A 222 7.21 -10.10 -15.65
N ALA A 223 8.20 -9.55 -14.95
CA ALA A 223 9.59 -9.96 -15.01
C ALA A 223 10.20 -10.00 -13.61
N SER A 224 11.16 -10.89 -13.39
CA SER A 224 11.87 -11.07 -12.12
C SER A 224 13.34 -11.38 -12.40
N ILE A 225 14.24 -10.79 -11.61
CA ILE A 225 15.71 -10.94 -11.71
C ILE A 225 16.25 -11.17 -10.30
#